data_AF-X0Z8P5-F1
#
_entry.id   AF-X0Z8P5-F1
#
_cell.length_a   1.000
_cell.length_b   1.000
_cell.length_c   1.000
_cell.angle_alpha   90.00
_cell.angle_beta   90.00
_cell.angle_gamma   90.00
#
_symmetry.space_group_name_H-M   'P 1'
#
loop_
_entity.id
_entity.type
_entity.pdbx_description
1 polymer ?
#
loop_
_entity_poly.entity_id
_entity_poly.type
_entity_poly.pdbx_seq_one_letter_code
_entity_poly.pdbx_strand_id
1 'polypeptide(L)'
;MPLKTPEEYLTSIKRPVNLYLFGEKVKDFWNHPIIKPSINTVMKIYELAQIEEYKDLMTTKSHITDEIINRFTHIHQSTEDLIKKVKMQRLLGQHTACCFQRCVGFDAANALYSVTFEMDKKNGT
;
A
#
# COMPACT_ATOMS: atom_id res chain seq x y z
N MET A 1 -2.29 2.80 14.32
CA MET A 1 -0.86 2.74 13.93
C MET A 1 -0.49 3.99 13.14
N PRO A 2 0.55 4.75 13.53
CA PRO A 2 0.93 5.97 12.82
C PRO A 2 1.33 5.68 11.37
N LEU A 3 0.99 6.62 10.47
CA LEU A 3 1.41 6.61 9.07
C LEU A 3 2.93 6.73 9.01
N LYS A 4 3.61 5.66 8.61
CA LYS A 4 5.07 5.65 8.48
C LYS A 4 5.57 6.74 7.52
N THR A 5 6.75 7.30 7.78
CA THR A 5 7.52 8.05 6.78
C THR A 5 8.12 7.09 5.73
N PRO A 6 8.61 7.59 4.58
CA PRO A 6 9.39 6.78 3.64
C PRO A 6 10.57 6.05 4.28
N GLU A 7 11.30 6.71 5.18
CA GLU A 7 12.49 6.18 5.87
C GLU A 7 12.10 5.11 6.88
N GLU A 8 10.99 5.29 7.59
CA GLU A 8 10.43 4.29 8.50
C GLU A 8 9.94 3.07 7.73
N TYR A 9 9.31 3.25 6.56
CA TYR A 9 8.98 2.13 5.66
C TYR A 9 10.25 1.39 5.23
N LEU A 10 11.25 2.10 4.71
CA LEU A 10 12.52 1.52 4.26
C LEU A 10 13.20 0.75 5.39
N THR A 11 13.22 1.32 6.60
CA THR A 11 13.78 0.65 7.78
C THR A 11 12.99 -0.61 8.13
N SER A 12 11.66 -0.57 8.05
CA SER A 12 10.81 -1.71 8.40
C SER A 12 10.89 -2.90 7.45
N ILE A 13 11.41 -2.72 6.23
CA ILE A 13 11.63 -3.81 5.29
C ILE A 13 13.04 -4.40 5.37
N LYS A 14 13.98 -3.76 6.09
CA LYS A 14 15.33 -4.28 6.28
C LYS A 14 15.30 -5.51 7.18
N ARG A 15 15.27 -6.67 6.55
CA ARG A 15 15.31 -7.98 7.23
C ARG A 15 15.92 -9.02 6.29
N PRO A 16 16.49 -10.10 6.85
CA PRO A 16 16.88 -11.25 6.04
C PRO A 16 15.67 -11.81 5.29
N VAL A 17 15.83 -12.01 3.99
CA VAL A 17 14.85 -12.67 3.12
C VAL A 17 15.57 -13.73 2.30
N ASN A 18 14.85 -14.80 1.93
CA ASN A 18 15.36 -15.77 0.97
C ASN A 18 15.14 -15.22 -0.45
N LEU A 19 16.00 -14.28 -0.85
CA LEU A 19 15.97 -13.63 -2.15
C LEU A 19 17.18 -14.07 -2.98
N TYR A 20 16.91 -14.52 -4.20
CA TYR A 20 17.93 -14.95 -5.16
C TYR A 20 17.76 -14.19 -6.46
N LEU A 21 18.87 -13.72 -7.04
CA LEU A 21 18.88 -13.02 -8.31
C LEU A 21 20.13 -13.47 -9.11
N PHE A 22 19.93 -13.85 -10.37
CA PHE A 22 21.00 -14.38 -11.24
C PHE A 22 21.79 -15.56 -10.61
N GLY A 23 21.10 -16.44 -9.88
CA GLY A 23 21.71 -17.61 -9.23
C GLY A 23 22.35 -17.33 -7.87
N GLU A 24 22.44 -16.07 -7.45
CA GLU A 24 23.13 -15.67 -6.21
C GLU A 24 22.15 -15.23 -5.11
N LYS A 25 22.48 -15.50 -3.85
CA LYS A 25 21.69 -15.03 -2.71
C LYS A 25 21.95 -13.55 -2.44
N VAL A 26 20.91 -12.74 -2.49
CA VAL A 26 20.98 -11.30 -2.18
C VAL A 26 20.72 -11.09 -0.69
N LYS A 27 21.71 -10.52 0.02
CA LYS A 27 21.60 -10.24 1.46
C LYS A 27 20.92 -8.90 1.73
N ASP A 28 21.47 -7.83 1.17
CA ASP A 28 21.02 -6.44 1.43
C ASP A 28 20.19 -5.91 0.26
N PHE A 29 19.02 -6.52 0.05
CA PHE A 29 18.18 -6.24 -1.13
C PHE A 29 17.75 -4.76 -1.23
N TRP A 30 17.66 -4.05 -0.11
CA TRP A 30 17.26 -2.63 -0.07
C TRP A 30 18.29 -1.68 -0.71
N ASN A 31 19.55 -2.11 -0.84
CA ASN A 31 20.59 -1.35 -1.53
C ASN A 31 20.92 -1.91 -2.92
N HIS A 32 20.34 -3.05 -3.30
CA HIS A 32 20.63 -3.70 -4.56
C HIS A 32 20.15 -2.83 -5.74
N PRO A 33 21.00 -2.50 -6.73
CA PRO A 33 20.69 -1.48 -7.76
C PRO A 33 19.47 -1.83 -8.63
N ILE A 34 19.18 -3.12 -8.82
CA ILE A 34 17.99 -3.59 -9.57
C ILE A 34 16.70 -3.49 -8.74
N ILE A 35 16.79 -3.64 -7.41
CA ILE A 35 15.62 -3.75 -6.52
C ILE A 35 15.26 -2.39 -5.93
N LYS A 36 16.27 -1.57 -5.61
CA LYS A 36 16.09 -0.25 -5.02
C LYS A 36 15.06 0.65 -5.75
N PRO A 37 15.00 0.70 -7.10
CA PRO A 37 13.98 1.49 -7.78
C PRO A 37 12.55 1.09 -7.39
N SER A 38 12.27 -0.21 -7.24
CA SER A 38 10.93 -0.67 -6.87
C SER A 38 10.57 -0.25 -5.44
N ILE A 39 11.53 -0.33 -4.51
CA ILE A 39 11.35 0.15 -3.13
C ILE A 39 11.07 1.66 -3.11
N ASN A 40 11.78 2.45 -3.91
CA ASN A 40 11.56 3.89 -4.02
C ASN A 40 10.14 4.22 -4.51
N THR A 41 9.57 3.43 -5.43
CA THR A 41 8.17 3.65 -5.87
C THR A 41 7.16 3.40 -4.75
N VAL A 42 7.39 2.43 -3.87
CA VAL A 42 6.54 2.21 -2.69
C VAL A 42 6.74 3.30 -1.65
N MET A 43 7.98 3.75 -1.43
CA MET A 43 8.29 4.89 -0.57
C MET A 43 7.51 6.14 -0.97
N LYS A 44 7.31 6.37 -2.28
CA LYS A 44 6.53 7.52 -2.77
C LYS A 44 5.09 7.54 -2.23
N ILE A 45 4.49 6.38 -1.95
CA ILE A 45 3.15 6.31 -1.33
C ILE A 45 3.15 6.91 0.07
N TYR A 46 4.18 6.61 0.87
CA TYR A 46 4.32 7.14 2.22
C TYR A 46 4.66 8.63 2.18
N GLU A 47 5.49 9.05 1.22
CA GLU A 47 5.82 10.47 1.00
C GLU A 47 4.59 11.30 0.67
N LEU A 48 3.83 10.92 -0.37
CA LEU A 48 2.64 11.68 -0.78
C LEU A 48 1.57 11.72 0.31
N ALA A 49 1.51 10.71 1.19
CA ALA A 49 0.59 10.71 2.33
C ALA A 49 0.93 11.74 3.42
N GLN A 50 2.16 12.29 3.41
CA GLN A 50 2.58 13.35 4.35
C GLN A 50 2.52 14.75 3.74
N ILE A 51 2.30 14.88 2.44
CA ILE A 51 2.13 16.18 1.78
C ILE A 51 0.71 16.68 2.05
N GLU A 52 0.58 17.85 2.67
CA GLU A 52 -0.72 18.39 3.11
C GLU A 52 -1.71 18.53 1.93
N GLU A 53 -1.22 18.95 0.75
CA GLU A 53 -2.02 19.04 -0.48
C GLU A 53 -2.69 17.70 -0.87
N TYR A 54 -2.02 16.58 -0.62
CA TYR A 54 -2.48 15.25 -1.03
C TYR A 54 -3.11 14.44 0.10
N LYS A 55 -3.14 14.98 1.33
CA LYS A 55 -3.49 14.24 2.54
C LYS A 55 -4.92 13.66 2.49
N ASP A 56 -5.91 14.42 2.04
CA ASP A 56 -7.30 13.91 1.90
C ASP A 56 -7.40 12.79 0.86
N LEU A 57 -6.59 12.85 -0.19
CA LEU A 57 -6.59 11.85 -1.25
C LEU A 57 -5.84 10.58 -0.81
N MET A 58 -4.72 10.74 -0.12
CA MET A 58 -3.81 9.66 0.27
C MET A 58 -4.18 8.98 1.60
N THR A 59 -5.00 9.63 2.43
CA THR A 59 -5.44 9.14 3.74
C THR A 59 -6.96 9.17 3.88
N THR A 60 -7.49 8.46 4.87
CA THR A 60 -8.90 8.51 5.24
C THR A 60 -9.10 8.02 6.67
N LYS A 61 -10.26 8.31 7.28
CA LYS A 61 -10.62 7.75 8.59
C LYS A 61 -11.20 6.34 8.37
N SER A 62 -10.59 5.35 9.00
CA SER A 62 -11.07 3.97 8.97
C SER A 62 -12.38 3.83 9.75
N HIS A 63 -13.39 3.20 9.17
CA HIS A 63 -14.62 2.85 9.89
C HIS A 63 -14.44 1.65 10.85
N ILE A 64 -13.34 0.91 10.71
CA ILE A 64 -13.03 -0.28 11.53
C ILE A 64 -12.25 0.11 12.78
N THR A 65 -11.33 1.08 12.66
CA THR A 65 -10.40 1.44 13.75
C THR A 65 -10.56 2.86 14.25
N ASP A 66 -11.41 3.69 13.62
CA ASP A 66 -11.56 5.12 13.88
C ASP A 66 -10.29 5.97 13.72
N GLU A 67 -9.17 5.38 13.31
CA GLU A 67 -7.90 6.06 13.09
C GLU A 67 -7.79 6.61 11.65
N ILE A 68 -6.95 7.63 11.48
CA ILE A 68 -6.48 8.04 10.15
C ILE A 68 -5.50 7.00 9.62
N ILE A 69 -5.83 6.42 8.47
CA ILE A 69 -5.07 5.37 7.79
C ILE A 69 -4.66 5.81 6.39
N ASN A 70 -3.73 5.08 5.79
CA ASN A 70 -3.41 5.25 4.38
C ASN A 70 -4.55 4.67 3.55
N ARG A 71 -4.99 5.36 2.49
CA ARG A 71 -6.13 4.91 1.68
C ARG A 71 -5.92 3.53 1.04
N PHE A 72 -4.68 3.08 0.81
CA PHE A 72 -4.38 1.72 0.35
C PHE A 72 -4.76 0.61 1.35
N THR A 73 -5.09 0.94 2.59
CA THR A 73 -5.55 -0.03 3.60
C THR A 73 -7.01 0.20 4.00
N HIS A 74 -7.74 1.02 3.24
CA HIS A 74 -9.16 1.30 3.50
C HIS A 74 -10.05 0.19 2.93
N ILE A 75 -11.23 0.01 3.52
CA ILE A 75 -12.31 -0.78 2.94
C ILE A 75 -13.38 0.20 2.46
N HIS A 76 -13.66 0.21 1.16
CA HIS A 76 -14.54 1.19 0.51
C HIS A 76 -15.93 1.22 1.17
N GLN A 77 -16.39 2.42 1.53
CA GLN A 77 -17.71 2.63 2.14
C GLN A 77 -18.69 3.33 1.19
N SER A 78 -18.22 3.80 0.04
CA SER A 78 -19.02 4.54 -0.93
C SER A 78 -18.43 4.50 -2.34
N THR A 79 -19.22 4.94 -3.32
CA THR A 79 -18.74 5.19 -4.69
C THR A 79 -17.67 6.29 -4.73
N GLU A 80 -17.71 7.26 -3.82
CA GLU A 80 -16.67 8.29 -3.71
C GLU A 80 -15.32 7.68 -3.34
N ASP A 81 -15.28 6.67 -2.47
CA ASP A 81 -14.02 5.97 -2.15
C ASP A 81 -13.43 5.27 -3.38
N LEU A 82 -14.27 4.71 -4.25
CA LEU A 82 -13.84 4.10 -5.51
C LEU A 82 -13.27 5.14 -6.48
N ILE A 83 -13.90 6.32 -6.56
CA ILE A 83 -13.41 7.44 -7.36
C ILE A 83 -12.07 7.95 -6.81
N LYS A 84 -11.96 8.12 -5.48
CA LYS A 84 -10.71 8.54 -4.82
C LYS A 84 -9.58 7.52 -5.01
N LYS A 85 -9.87 6.21 -5.05
CA LYS A 85 -8.88 5.18 -5.43
C LYS A 85 -8.28 5.48 -6.80
N VAL A 86 -9.11 5.70 -7.82
CA VAL A 86 -8.63 5.96 -9.20
C VAL A 86 -7.82 7.27 -9.25
N LYS A 87 -8.30 8.35 -8.62
CA LYS A 87 -7.59 9.63 -8.55
C LYS A 87 -6.23 9.49 -7.86
N MET A 88 -6.17 8.78 -6.73
CA MET A 88 -4.93 8.49 -5.99
C MET A 88 -3.94 7.70 -6.85
N GLN A 89 -4.41 6.67 -7.56
CA GLN A 89 -3.58 5.86 -8.45
C GLN A 89 -3.03 6.67 -9.62
N ARG A 90 -3.83 7.59 -10.19
CA ARG A 90 -3.38 8.50 -11.25
C ARG A 90 -2.30 9.45 -10.75
N LEU A 91 -2.46 10.04 -9.56
CA LEU A 91 -1.46 10.89 -8.92
C LEU A 91 -0.13 10.14 -8.76
N LEU A 92 -0.15 8.95 -8.17
CA LEU A 92 1.06 8.12 -8.02
C LEU A 92 1.70 7.75 -9.35
N GLY A 93 0.89 7.48 -10.38
CA GLY A 93 1.37 7.27 -11.74
C GLY A 93 2.14 8.48 -12.29
N GLN A 94 1.65 9.70 -12.06
CA GLN A 94 2.33 10.93 -12.46
C GLN A 94 3.67 11.15 -11.73
N HIS A 95 3.77 10.76 -10.45
CA HIS A 95 4.99 10.92 -9.66
C HIS A 95 6.02 9.80 -9.85
N THR A 96 5.63 8.65 -10.37
CA THR A 96 6.52 7.46 -10.45
C THR A 96 6.76 6.95 -11.86
N ALA A 97 5.85 7.22 -12.80
CA ALA A 97 5.84 6.66 -14.16
C ALA A 97 6.05 5.14 -14.20
N CYS A 98 5.65 4.42 -13.15
CA CYS A 98 5.89 2.99 -12.96
C CYS A 98 4.83 2.37 -12.04
N CYS A 99 4.88 1.05 -11.86
CA CYS A 99 4.07 0.35 -10.88
C CYS A 99 4.58 0.65 -9.45
N PHE A 100 3.69 1.15 -8.59
CA PHE A 100 3.94 1.44 -7.16
C PHE A 100 3.40 0.34 -6.22
N GLN A 101 3.00 -0.81 -6.78
CA GLN A 101 2.84 -2.13 -6.14
C GLN A 101 1.70 -2.29 -5.11
N ARG A 102 1.36 -1.28 -4.31
CA ARG A 102 0.47 -1.44 -3.15
C ARG A 102 -1.02 -1.62 -3.50
N CYS A 103 -1.42 -1.34 -4.74
CA CYS A 103 -2.81 -1.47 -5.21
C CYS A 103 -3.36 -2.90 -5.12
N VAL A 104 -2.53 -3.93 -5.32
CA VAL A 104 -3.01 -5.33 -5.27
C VAL A 104 -3.43 -5.75 -3.86
N GLY A 105 -2.74 -5.25 -2.83
CA GLY A 105 -3.13 -5.50 -1.43
C GLY A 105 -4.42 -4.79 -1.05
N PHE A 106 -4.61 -3.57 -1.56
CA PHE A 106 -5.84 -2.79 -1.38
C PHE A 106 -7.06 -3.51 -1.99
N ASP A 107 -6.91 -3.98 -3.22
CA ASP A 107 -7.99 -4.65 -3.95
C ASP A 107 -8.29 -6.03 -3.37
N ALA A 108 -7.25 -6.78 -2.98
CA ALA A 108 -7.41 -8.05 -2.29
C ALA A 108 -8.13 -7.89 -0.94
N ALA A 109 -7.80 -6.89 -0.13
CA ALA A 109 -8.46 -6.64 1.15
C ALA A 109 -9.95 -6.34 0.98
N ASN A 110 -10.32 -5.53 -0.02
CA ASN A 110 -11.73 -5.22 -0.30
C ASN A 110 -12.51 -6.43 -0.83
N ALA A 111 -11.89 -7.25 -1.68
CA ALA A 111 -12.51 -8.49 -2.17
C ALA A 111 -12.68 -9.52 -1.03
N LEU A 112 -11.66 -9.70 -0.19
CA LEU A 112 -11.72 -10.59 0.95
C LEU A 112 -12.82 -10.14 1.93
N TYR A 113 -12.92 -8.84 2.22
CA TYR A 113 -13.92 -8.30 3.15
C TYR A 113 -15.35 -8.74 2.82
N SER A 114 -15.76 -8.71 1.54
CA SER A 114 -17.10 -9.16 1.15
C SER A 114 -17.21 -10.67 1.04
N VAL A 115 -16.23 -11.34 0.42
CA VAL A 115 -16.31 -12.77 0.13
C VAL A 115 -16.27 -13.60 1.41
N THR A 116 -15.41 -13.26 2.37
CA THR A 116 -15.35 -14.02 3.64
C THR A 116 -16.66 -13.88 4.42
N PHE A 117 -17.30 -12.71 4.41
CA PHE A 117 -18.61 -12.52 5.04
C PHE A 117 -19.69 -13.43 4.43
N GLU A 118 -19.75 -13.53 3.10
CA GLU A 118 -20.70 -14.43 2.43
C GLU A 118 -20.40 -15.91 2.70
N MET A 119 -19.11 -16.26 2.76
CA MET A 119 -18.67 -17.61 3.11
C MET A 119 -19.09 -17.98 4.54
N ASP A 120 -18.83 -17.10 5.52
CA ASP A 120 -19.18 -17.30 6.92
C ASP A 120 -20.70 -17.47 7.08
N LYS A 121 -21.48 -16.60 6.43
CA LYS A 121 -22.96 -16.71 6.39
C LYS A 121 -23.45 -18.05 5.87
N LYS A 122 -22.75 -18.66 4.91
CA LYS A 122 -23.11 -19.95 4.32
C LYS A 122 -22.61 -21.14 5.15
N ASN A 123 -21.39 -21.04 5.68
CA ASN A 123 -20.68 -22.16 6.31
C ASN A 123 -20.83 -22.19 7.84
N GLY A 124 -21.43 -21.16 8.44
CA GLY A 124 -21.70 -21.11 9.88
C GLY A 124 -20.46 -20.88 10.74
N THR A 125 -19.47 -20.19 10.20
CA THR A 125 -18.25 -19.74 10.89
C THR A 125 -18.34 -18.28 11.31
#